data_AF-A0A519QRM0-F1
#
_entry.id   AF-A0A519QRM0-F1
#
_cell.length_a   1.000
_cell.length_b   1.000
_cell.length_c   1.000
_cell.angle_alpha   90.00
_cell.angle_beta   90.00
_cell.angle_gamma   90.00
#
_symmetry.space_group_name_H-M   'P 1'
#
loop_
_entity.id
_entity.type
_entity.pdbx_description
1 polymer ?
#
loop_
_entity_poly.entity_id
_entity_poly.type
_entity_poly.pdbx_seq_one_letter_code
_entity_poly.pdbx_strand_id
1 'polypeptide(L)'
;YCADQSYPLHLFSNLTDPGLREQIQNYFDAQGDCPVVDSPEEYSYYFERAFSSPGDRSKYIAKQTLGMQLTYGHKVMGVLMRNAHLNLIFTTNFDKAFENVASSHFQKLESWYAADLDSADNGIKFFQTNKRPLIVKLHGDYFSDKIKNTTDELQIQDKKLRDILSISLDTNGLCVMGYSGRDKSIMDVLHESIKKASSFSNGLFWFIRSGSQPLPEVQSLIIAAKANGKQAEIIEIETFDTAWGDIIKGFDNISQDDLESLNQHYHRINHQPLPDVGKKYPLLRLNAIPILEYPATARLYKCNAGNTKDVKDHITKSKTEILAIRKLAGIVGFGPDSDFKDTFKDYGDYDTDLFQITEKD
;
A
#
# COMPACT_ATOMS: atom_id res chain seq x y z
N TYR A 1 -2.65 9.40 -27.63
CA TYR A 1 -3.63 10.28 -26.97
C TYR A 1 -3.26 11.75 -27.04
N CYS A 2 -2.42 12.31 -26.14
CA CYS A 2 -2.17 13.76 -26.10
C CYS A 2 -1.60 14.31 -27.42
N ALA A 3 -0.69 13.59 -28.06
CA ALA A 3 -0.17 13.95 -29.38
C ALA A 3 -1.29 13.97 -30.45
N ASP A 4 -2.07 12.90 -30.54
CA ASP A 4 -3.15 12.75 -31.53
C ASP A 4 -4.29 13.77 -31.33
N GLN A 5 -4.59 14.11 -30.08
CA GLN A 5 -5.63 15.07 -29.71
C GLN A 5 -5.10 16.51 -29.57
N SER A 6 -3.81 16.74 -29.82
CA SER A 6 -3.14 18.04 -29.66
C SER A 6 -3.31 18.67 -28.27
N TYR A 7 -3.35 17.84 -27.23
CA TYR A 7 -3.42 18.31 -25.84
C TYR A 7 -2.03 18.48 -25.21
N PRO A 8 -1.80 19.57 -24.44
CA PRO A 8 -0.61 19.71 -23.61
C PRO A 8 -0.53 18.62 -22.52
N LEU A 9 0.63 17.97 -22.39
CA LEU A 9 0.88 16.89 -21.41
C LEU A 9 0.59 17.29 -19.95
N HIS A 10 0.84 18.54 -19.56
CA HIS A 10 0.65 18.99 -18.18
C HIS A 10 -0.82 18.95 -17.72
N LEU A 11 -1.78 19.00 -18.65
CA LEU A 11 -3.22 18.85 -18.36
C LEU A 11 -3.56 17.43 -17.91
N PHE A 12 -2.70 16.45 -18.22
CA PHE A 12 -2.87 15.02 -17.90
C PHE A 12 -1.86 14.56 -16.83
N SER A 13 -1.38 15.50 -16.00
CA SER A 13 -0.42 15.21 -14.93
C SER A 13 -1.04 14.47 -13.75
N ASN A 14 -2.35 14.63 -13.51
CA ASN A 14 -3.05 13.95 -12.43
C ASN A 14 -3.82 12.71 -12.92
N LEU A 15 -3.12 11.58 -13.08
CA LEU A 15 -3.74 10.30 -13.45
C LEU A 15 -4.55 9.64 -12.32
N THR A 16 -4.70 10.29 -11.15
CA THR A 16 -5.60 9.80 -10.09
C THR A 16 -7.05 10.27 -10.28
N ASP A 17 -7.29 11.23 -11.18
CA ASP A 17 -8.63 11.72 -11.53
C ASP A 17 -9.38 10.67 -12.38
N PRO A 18 -10.53 10.15 -11.91
CA PRO A 18 -11.32 9.16 -12.65
C PRO A 18 -11.80 9.66 -14.02
N GLY A 19 -12.21 10.94 -14.13
CA GLY A 19 -12.73 11.48 -15.38
C GLY A 19 -11.66 11.58 -16.46
N LEU A 20 -10.43 11.92 -16.05
CA LEU A 20 -9.29 11.94 -16.95
C LEU A 20 -8.90 10.54 -17.44
N ARG A 21 -8.96 9.54 -16.55
CA ARG A 21 -8.71 8.13 -16.91
C ARG A 21 -9.78 7.62 -17.88
N GLU A 22 -11.05 7.89 -17.60
CA GLU A 22 -12.17 7.54 -18.48
C GLU A 22 -12.03 8.19 -19.87
N GLN A 23 -11.68 9.47 -19.93
CA GLN A 23 -11.43 10.18 -21.18
C GLN A 23 -10.30 9.54 -22.01
N ILE A 24 -9.20 9.14 -21.37
CA ILE A 24 -8.09 8.44 -22.05
C ILE A 24 -8.55 7.05 -22.52
N GLN A 25 -9.27 6.31 -21.68
CA GLN A 25 -9.73 4.96 -21.99
C GLN A 25 -10.69 4.96 -23.19
N ASN A 26 -11.70 5.83 -23.18
CA ASN A 26 -12.67 5.95 -24.27
C ASN A 26 -12.01 6.20 -25.63
N TYR A 27 -10.90 6.95 -25.64
CA TYR A 27 -10.11 7.15 -26.86
C TYR A 27 -9.44 5.88 -27.36
N PHE A 28 -8.88 5.06 -26.46
CA PHE A 28 -8.23 3.80 -26.84
C PHE A 28 -9.24 2.73 -27.22
N ASP A 29 -10.38 2.65 -26.52
CA ASP A 29 -11.48 1.73 -26.85
C ASP A 29 -12.05 2.00 -28.25
N ALA A 30 -12.16 3.27 -28.64
CA ALA A 30 -12.61 3.66 -29.98
C ALA A 30 -11.69 3.18 -31.12
N GLN A 31 -10.46 2.74 -30.82
CA GLN A 31 -9.54 2.18 -31.81
C GLN A 31 -9.75 0.68 -32.06
N GLY A 32 -10.49 -0.03 -31.20
CA GLY A 32 -10.87 -1.44 -31.37
C GLY A 32 -9.82 -2.49 -30.99
N ASP A 33 -8.53 -2.15 -31.00
CA ASP A 33 -7.43 -3.11 -30.74
C ASP A 33 -6.80 -2.99 -29.34
N CYS A 34 -7.35 -2.12 -28.48
CA CYS A 34 -6.80 -1.89 -27.13
C CYS A 34 -7.50 -2.76 -26.08
N PRO A 35 -6.79 -3.18 -25.01
CA PRO A 35 -7.41 -3.83 -23.87
C PRO A 35 -8.48 -2.95 -23.23
N VAL A 36 -9.55 -3.59 -22.78
CA VAL A 36 -10.60 -2.94 -21.98
C VAL A 36 -10.04 -2.49 -20.63
N VAL A 37 -10.68 -1.49 -20.03
CA VAL A 37 -10.33 -1.01 -18.68
C VAL A 37 -10.24 -2.16 -17.68
N ASP A 38 -9.20 -2.13 -16.84
CA ASP A 38 -8.93 -3.15 -15.83
C ASP A 38 -8.70 -4.56 -16.39
N SER A 39 -8.38 -4.71 -17.68
CA SER A 39 -7.83 -5.96 -18.21
C SER A 39 -6.52 -6.32 -17.48
N PRO A 40 -6.27 -7.61 -17.18
CA PRO A 40 -4.98 -8.05 -16.64
C PRO A 40 -3.79 -7.64 -17.53
N GLU A 41 -3.99 -7.63 -18.85
CA GLU A 41 -2.97 -7.33 -19.86
C GLU A 41 -2.79 -5.83 -20.14
N GLU A 42 -3.64 -4.96 -19.56
CA GLU A 42 -3.71 -3.52 -19.85
C GLU A 42 -2.35 -2.82 -19.69
N TYR A 43 -1.70 -3.01 -18.54
CA TYR A 43 -0.38 -2.44 -18.26
C TYR A 43 0.67 -2.90 -19.26
N SER A 44 0.76 -4.21 -19.45
CA SER A 44 1.75 -4.86 -20.32
C SER A 44 1.58 -4.40 -21.76
N TYR A 45 0.36 -4.39 -22.28
CA TYR A 45 0.04 -3.93 -23.63
C TYR A 45 0.43 -2.46 -23.85
N TYR A 46 0.00 -1.54 -22.98
CA TYR A 46 0.28 -0.12 -23.17
C TYR A 46 1.75 0.21 -22.95
N PHE A 47 2.43 -0.49 -22.04
CA PHE A 47 3.86 -0.29 -21.81
C PHE A 47 4.70 -0.73 -23.02
N GLU A 48 4.33 -1.83 -23.68
CA GLU A 48 4.97 -2.26 -24.94
C GLU A 48 4.65 -1.33 -26.10
N ARG A 49 3.41 -0.84 -26.18
CA ARG A 49 3.00 0.11 -27.22
C ARG A 49 3.71 1.46 -27.08
N ALA A 50 3.92 1.93 -25.85
CA ALA A 50 4.64 3.17 -25.58
C ALA A 50 6.16 3.03 -25.78
N PHE A 51 6.71 1.86 -25.47
CA PHE A 51 8.15 1.57 -25.56
C PHE A 51 8.38 0.20 -26.21
N SER A 52 8.65 0.23 -27.51
CA SER A 52 8.76 -0.98 -28.34
C SER A 52 9.98 -1.84 -27.99
N SER A 53 11.11 -1.22 -27.63
CA SER A 53 12.34 -1.95 -27.32
C SER A 53 12.43 -2.30 -25.82
N PRO A 54 12.92 -3.51 -25.47
CA PRO A 54 13.22 -3.87 -24.07
C PRO A 54 14.17 -2.88 -23.39
N GLY A 55 15.17 -2.38 -24.12
CA GLY A 55 16.15 -1.42 -23.59
C GLY A 55 15.52 -0.08 -23.20
N ASP A 56 14.57 0.44 -23.98
CA ASP A 56 13.89 1.69 -23.66
C ASP A 56 12.97 1.56 -22.45
N ARG A 57 12.31 0.40 -22.32
CA ARG A 57 11.51 0.06 -21.13
C ARG A 57 12.37 0.01 -19.87
N SER A 58 13.50 -0.68 -19.93
CA SER A 58 14.44 -0.73 -18.79
C SER A 58 14.97 0.65 -18.42
N LYS A 59 15.30 1.50 -19.42
CA LYS A 59 15.71 2.89 -19.18
C LYS A 59 14.59 3.71 -18.55
N TYR A 60 13.35 3.54 -19.02
CA TYR A 60 12.20 4.23 -18.45
C TYR A 60 11.98 3.84 -16.99
N ILE A 61 11.95 2.54 -16.69
CA ILE A 61 11.81 2.04 -15.30
C ILE A 61 12.95 2.56 -14.43
N ALA A 62 14.21 2.47 -14.90
CA ALA A 62 15.36 2.98 -14.15
C ALA A 62 15.24 4.48 -13.86
N LYS A 63 14.69 5.27 -14.82
CA LYS A 63 14.45 6.71 -14.62
C LYS A 63 13.32 6.96 -13.61
N GLN A 64 12.22 6.20 -13.66
CA GLN A 64 11.10 6.37 -12.73
C GLN A 64 11.45 5.95 -11.30
N THR A 65 12.35 4.97 -11.15
CA THR A 65 12.78 4.46 -9.85
C THR A 65 13.95 5.24 -9.24
N LEU A 66 14.58 6.13 -10.02
CA LEU A 66 15.69 6.96 -9.56
C LEU A 66 15.23 7.98 -8.51
N GLY A 67 15.88 7.96 -7.33
CA GLY A 67 15.61 8.95 -6.29
C GLY A 67 14.30 8.75 -5.53
N MET A 68 13.64 7.60 -5.69
CA MET A 68 12.48 7.22 -4.86
C MET A 68 12.87 7.27 -3.39
N GLN A 69 12.16 8.11 -2.63
CA GLN A 69 12.38 8.27 -1.19
C GLN A 69 11.64 7.20 -0.42
N LEU A 70 12.26 6.70 0.65
CA LEU A 70 11.63 5.76 1.57
C LEU A 70 10.50 6.48 2.32
N THR A 71 9.29 5.96 2.18
CA THR A 71 8.09 6.46 2.89
C THR A 71 8.12 6.05 4.37
N TYR A 72 7.14 6.52 5.15
CA TYR A 72 7.06 6.15 6.57
C TYR A 72 6.90 4.64 6.77
N GLY A 73 6.06 3.97 5.98
CA GLY A 73 5.85 2.52 6.05
C GLY A 73 7.13 1.73 5.77
N HIS A 74 7.96 2.19 4.84
CA HIS A 74 9.27 1.58 4.57
C HIS A 74 10.19 1.65 5.80
N LYS A 75 10.19 2.77 6.54
CA LYS A 75 10.98 2.93 7.76
C LYS A 75 10.48 2.04 8.89
N VAL A 76 9.15 1.94 9.06
CA VAL A 76 8.51 1.02 10.00
C VAL A 76 8.95 -0.42 9.72
N MET A 77 8.90 -0.85 8.45
CA MET A 77 9.36 -2.17 8.05
C MET A 77 10.83 -2.40 8.41
N GLY A 78 11.69 -1.40 8.22
CA GLY A 78 13.11 -1.47 8.63
C GLY A 78 13.30 -1.70 10.13
N VAL A 79 12.51 -1.03 10.98
CA VAL A 79 12.50 -1.28 12.43
C VAL A 79 12.03 -2.70 12.75
N LEU A 80 10.98 -3.18 12.10
CA LEU A 80 10.46 -4.54 12.29
C LEU A 80 11.46 -5.61 11.81
N MET A 81 12.20 -5.35 10.73
CA MET A 81 13.27 -6.22 10.24
C MET A 81 14.41 -6.30 11.27
N ARG A 82 14.86 -5.16 11.79
CA ARG A 82 15.93 -5.10 12.81
C ARG A 82 15.55 -5.83 14.09
N ASN A 83 14.27 -5.80 14.47
CA ASN A 83 13.72 -6.48 15.64
C ASN A 83 13.24 -7.92 15.34
N ALA A 84 13.57 -8.48 14.17
CA ALA A 84 13.25 -9.84 13.73
C ALA A 84 11.75 -10.19 13.68
N HIS A 85 10.87 -9.18 13.58
CA HIS A 85 9.43 -9.35 13.37
C HIS A 85 9.05 -9.45 11.89
N LEU A 86 9.89 -8.93 10.99
CA LEU A 86 9.73 -9.04 9.55
C LEU A 86 10.99 -9.62 8.90
N ASN A 87 10.95 -10.92 8.60
CA ASN A 87 12.15 -11.66 8.17
C ASN A 87 12.10 -12.12 6.72
N LEU A 88 10.93 -12.10 6.07
CA LEU A 88 10.74 -12.46 4.67
C LEU A 88 9.89 -11.40 3.99
N ILE A 89 10.40 -10.87 2.87
CA ILE A 89 9.70 -9.87 2.06
C ILE A 89 9.70 -10.37 0.62
N PHE A 90 8.53 -10.42 0.01
CA PHE A 90 8.37 -10.66 -1.41
C PHE A 90 7.90 -9.38 -2.08
N THR A 91 8.48 -9.01 -3.22
CA THR A 91 8.10 -7.81 -3.96
C THR A 91 8.09 -8.08 -5.46
N THR A 92 7.11 -7.51 -6.17
CA THR A 92 7.09 -7.47 -7.64
C THR A 92 7.61 -6.13 -8.19
N ASN A 93 8.06 -5.22 -7.31
CA ASN A 93 8.55 -3.90 -7.69
C ASN A 93 9.99 -3.98 -8.24
N PHE A 94 10.28 -3.12 -9.22
CA PHE A 94 11.61 -3.02 -9.83
C PHE A 94 12.59 -2.17 -9.03
N ASP A 95 12.08 -1.22 -8.24
CA ASP A 95 12.90 -0.36 -7.40
C ASP A 95 13.65 -1.15 -6.31
N LYS A 96 14.59 -0.48 -5.64
CA LYS A 96 15.37 -1.04 -4.54
C LYS A 96 14.89 -0.57 -3.17
N ALA A 97 13.61 -0.22 -3.02
CA ALA A 97 13.13 0.41 -1.79
C ALA A 97 13.37 -0.47 -0.55
N PHE A 98 13.05 -1.76 -0.62
CA PHE A 98 13.26 -2.68 0.51
C PHE A 98 14.74 -2.97 0.77
N GLU A 99 15.56 -3.06 -0.27
CA GLU A 99 17.01 -3.22 -0.15
C GLU A 99 17.66 -1.97 0.48
N ASN A 100 17.18 -0.78 0.12
CA ASN A 100 17.63 0.48 0.70
C ASN A 100 17.21 0.60 2.17
N VAL A 101 16.01 0.16 2.53
CA VAL A 101 15.55 0.04 3.93
C VAL A 101 16.46 -0.92 4.70
N ALA A 102 16.73 -2.11 4.16
CA ALA A 102 17.61 -3.05 4.82
C ALA A 102 19.01 -2.45 5.01
N SER A 103 19.56 -1.83 3.96
CA SER A 103 20.88 -1.19 4.00
C SER A 103 20.98 -0.05 5.01
N SER A 104 19.90 0.71 5.24
CA SER A 104 19.92 1.80 6.23
C SER A 104 19.85 1.30 7.67
N HIS A 105 19.26 0.13 7.92
CA HIS A 105 19.13 -0.45 9.27
C HIS A 105 20.25 -1.45 9.61
N PHE A 106 20.90 -2.05 8.61
CA PHE A 106 21.94 -3.07 8.78
C PHE A 106 23.28 -2.60 8.21
N GLN A 107 24.24 -2.28 9.09
CA GLN A 107 25.54 -1.75 8.69
C GLN A 107 26.53 -2.80 8.16
N LYS A 108 26.27 -4.10 8.35
CA LYS A 108 27.15 -5.20 7.93
C LYS A 108 26.57 -5.91 6.71
N LEU A 109 27.44 -6.27 5.76
CA LEU A 109 27.08 -6.95 4.50
C LEU A 109 26.37 -8.31 4.68
N GLU A 110 26.51 -8.97 5.82
CA GLU A 110 25.89 -10.29 6.09
C GLU A 110 24.70 -10.23 7.05
N SER A 111 24.17 -9.03 7.29
CA SER A 111 23.05 -8.82 8.22
C SER A 111 21.68 -8.79 7.54
N TRP A 112 21.62 -8.86 6.21
CA TRP A 112 20.39 -9.02 5.42
C TRP A 112 20.75 -9.61 4.05
N TYR A 113 19.74 -10.14 3.34
CA TYR A 113 19.93 -10.87 2.09
C TYR A 113 18.88 -10.47 1.06
N ALA A 114 19.25 -10.48 -0.22
CA ALA A 114 18.33 -10.28 -1.33
C ALA A 114 18.57 -11.30 -2.44
N ALA A 115 17.51 -11.60 -3.18
CA ALA A 115 17.54 -12.43 -4.37
C ALA A 115 16.59 -11.90 -5.44
N ASP A 116 17.03 -11.97 -6.69
CA ASP A 116 16.32 -11.61 -7.92
C ASP A 116 16.61 -12.67 -9.00
N LEU A 117 16.26 -12.40 -10.27
CA LEU A 117 16.44 -13.36 -11.36
C LEU A 117 17.90 -13.81 -11.53
N ASP A 118 18.82 -12.86 -11.39
CA ASP A 118 20.25 -13.07 -11.61
C ASP A 118 20.90 -13.81 -10.44
N SER A 119 20.18 -13.96 -9.33
CA SER A 119 20.70 -14.49 -8.07
C SER A 119 19.77 -15.51 -7.40
N ALA A 120 18.83 -16.12 -8.13
CA ALA A 120 17.83 -17.00 -7.52
C ALA A 120 18.43 -18.26 -6.86
N ASP A 121 19.54 -18.79 -7.39
CA ASP A 121 20.31 -19.86 -6.73
C ASP A 121 20.81 -19.46 -5.34
N ASN A 122 21.32 -18.23 -5.20
CA ASN A 122 21.69 -17.69 -3.89
C ASN A 122 20.45 -17.48 -3.02
N GLY A 123 19.33 -17.04 -3.60
CA GLY A 123 18.05 -16.90 -2.91
C GLY A 123 17.58 -18.19 -2.25
N ILE A 124 17.59 -19.31 -2.98
CA ILE A 124 17.25 -20.63 -2.42
C ILE A 124 18.20 -20.99 -1.28
N LYS A 125 19.51 -20.80 -1.47
CA LYS A 125 20.50 -21.09 -0.44
C LYS A 125 20.27 -20.26 0.82
N PHE A 126 20.02 -18.96 0.70
CA PHE A 126 19.72 -18.08 1.83
C PHE A 126 18.42 -18.49 2.52
N PHE A 127 17.40 -18.84 1.75
CA PHE A 127 16.13 -19.31 2.27
C PHE A 127 16.31 -20.58 3.12
N GLN A 128 16.98 -21.61 2.56
CA GLN A 128 17.22 -22.92 3.18
C GLN A 128 18.16 -22.85 4.40
N THR A 129 19.15 -21.96 4.38
CA THR A 129 20.09 -21.78 5.51
C THR A 129 19.57 -20.81 6.58
N ASN A 130 18.28 -20.45 6.52
CA ASN A 130 17.62 -19.51 7.42
C ASN A 130 18.35 -18.16 7.58
N LYS A 131 19.00 -17.69 6.50
CA LYS A 131 19.61 -16.37 6.42
C LYS A 131 18.51 -15.32 6.28
N ARG A 132 18.37 -14.46 7.29
CA ARG A 132 17.27 -13.50 7.44
C ARG A 132 17.78 -12.14 7.93
N PRO A 133 17.09 -11.02 7.64
CA PRO A 133 15.92 -10.93 6.76
C PRO A 133 16.29 -11.20 5.30
N LEU A 134 15.38 -11.79 4.53
CA LEU A 134 15.55 -12.12 3.12
C LEU A 134 14.47 -11.43 2.27
N ILE A 135 14.92 -10.64 1.30
CA ILE A 135 14.08 -9.94 0.32
C ILE A 135 14.13 -10.72 -1.00
N VAL A 136 12.99 -11.16 -1.51
CA VAL A 136 12.88 -11.91 -2.75
C VAL A 136 12.11 -11.06 -3.77
N LYS A 137 12.77 -10.68 -4.85
CA LYS A 137 12.18 -9.93 -5.95
C LYS A 137 11.59 -10.90 -6.96
N LEU A 138 10.28 -11.01 -6.92
CA LEU A 138 9.49 -11.77 -7.88
C LEU A 138 9.32 -10.93 -9.16
N HIS A 139 9.16 -11.60 -10.29
CA HIS A 139 8.88 -10.93 -11.56
C HIS A 139 7.37 -10.86 -11.75
N GLY A 140 6.85 -9.64 -11.93
CA GLY A 140 5.44 -9.39 -12.22
C GLY A 140 4.99 -9.99 -13.56
N ASP A 141 3.68 -9.93 -13.90
CA ASP A 141 3.13 -10.61 -15.09
C ASP A 141 3.81 -10.20 -16.38
N TYR A 142 4.14 -8.90 -16.47
CA TYR A 142 4.77 -8.29 -17.63
C TYR A 142 6.09 -8.99 -17.96
N PHE A 143 6.86 -9.32 -16.92
CA PHE A 143 8.08 -10.09 -17.08
C PHE A 143 7.81 -11.58 -17.20
N SER A 144 6.84 -12.13 -16.47
CA SER A 144 6.50 -13.56 -16.55
C SER A 144 6.11 -14.00 -17.97
N ASP A 145 5.30 -13.24 -18.70
CA ASP A 145 4.91 -13.58 -20.08
C ASP A 145 6.07 -13.45 -21.08
N LYS A 146 6.99 -12.51 -20.84
CA LYS A 146 8.25 -12.46 -21.60
C LYS A 146 9.18 -13.61 -21.23
N ILE A 147 9.31 -13.94 -19.94
CA ILE A 147 10.15 -15.02 -19.41
C ILE A 147 9.74 -16.37 -20.02
N LYS A 148 8.44 -16.64 -20.20
CA LYS A 148 7.95 -17.82 -20.94
C LYS A 148 8.53 -17.97 -22.35
N ASN A 149 8.96 -16.87 -22.96
CA ASN A 149 9.56 -16.82 -24.29
C ASN A 149 11.09 -16.57 -24.25
N THR A 150 11.70 -16.62 -23.06
CA THR A 150 13.15 -16.52 -22.87
C THR A 150 13.82 -17.90 -22.77
N THR A 151 15.14 -17.92 -22.56
CA THR A 151 15.93 -19.14 -22.39
C THR A 151 15.42 -19.99 -21.21
N ASP A 152 15.62 -21.31 -21.31
CA ASP A 152 15.27 -22.26 -20.25
C ASP A 152 15.89 -21.87 -18.90
N GLU A 153 17.10 -21.31 -18.92
CA GLU A 153 17.77 -20.81 -17.71
C GLU A 153 16.95 -19.74 -16.98
N LEU A 154 16.47 -18.72 -17.69
CA LEU A 154 15.68 -17.64 -17.10
C LEU A 154 14.35 -18.15 -16.54
N GLN A 155 13.70 -19.08 -17.25
CA GLN A 155 12.48 -19.73 -16.76
C GLN A 155 12.73 -20.55 -15.48
N ILE A 156 13.86 -21.24 -15.41
CA ILE A 156 14.28 -21.99 -14.22
C ILE A 156 14.55 -21.04 -13.05
N GLN A 157 15.28 -19.95 -13.26
CA GLN A 157 15.57 -18.98 -12.20
C GLN A 157 14.28 -18.32 -11.66
N ASP A 158 13.36 -17.95 -12.54
CA ASP A 158 12.05 -17.41 -12.17
C ASP A 158 11.22 -18.42 -11.35
N LYS A 159 11.20 -19.68 -11.78
CA LYS A 159 10.57 -20.77 -11.02
C LYS A 159 11.19 -20.93 -9.62
N LYS A 160 12.52 -20.88 -9.49
CA LYS A 160 13.22 -20.96 -8.20
C LYS A 160 12.74 -19.89 -7.22
N LEU A 161 12.55 -18.64 -7.68
CA LEU A 161 12.05 -17.55 -6.83
C LEU A 161 10.61 -17.79 -6.38
N ARG A 162 9.74 -18.28 -7.27
CA ARG A 162 8.36 -18.69 -6.92
C ARG A 162 8.31 -19.90 -5.99
N ASP A 163 9.26 -20.82 -6.09
CA ASP A 163 9.38 -21.96 -5.17
C ASP A 163 9.70 -21.47 -3.76
N ILE A 164 10.55 -20.43 -3.60
CA ILE A 164 10.80 -19.81 -2.28
C ILE A 164 9.50 -19.27 -1.69
N LEU A 165 8.65 -18.59 -2.48
CA LEU A 165 7.33 -18.15 -2.04
C LEU A 165 6.48 -19.34 -1.60
N SER A 166 6.28 -20.34 -2.47
CA SER A 166 5.45 -21.52 -2.19
C SER A 166 5.87 -22.25 -0.91
N ILE A 167 7.17 -22.45 -0.70
CA ILE A 167 7.69 -23.16 0.47
C ILE A 167 7.56 -22.28 1.73
N SER A 168 7.76 -20.96 1.61
CA SER A 168 7.62 -20.06 2.76
C SER A 168 6.19 -20.08 3.32
N LEU A 169 5.18 -20.23 2.46
CA LEU A 169 3.78 -20.28 2.86
C LEU A 169 3.43 -21.53 3.66
N ASP A 170 4.22 -22.61 3.57
CA ASP A 170 3.97 -23.86 4.30
C ASP A 170 4.18 -23.72 5.82
N THR A 171 4.83 -22.66 6.28
CA THR A 171 5.16 -22.42 7.69
C THR A 171 4.82 -21.02 8.20
N ASN A 172 4.43 -20.10 7.31
CA ASN A 172 4.17 -18.70 7.63
C ASN A 172 2.75 -18.30 7.22
N GLY A 173 2.23 -17.25 7.86
CA GLY A 173 1.14 -16.46 7.30
C GLY A 173 1.65 -15.50 6.21
N LEU A 174 0.73 -14.86 5.49
CA LEU A 174 1.05 -13.91 4.44
C LEU A 174 0.24 -12.63 4.62
N CYS A 175 0.93 -11.49 4.66
CA CYS A 175 0.35 -10.17 4.54
C CYS A 175 0.65 -9.62 3.15
N VAL A 176 -0.38 -9.29 2.37
CA VAL A 176 -0.27 -8.76 1.00
C VAL A 176 -0.72 -7.31 1.00
N MET A 177 0.17 -6.38 0.69
CA MET A 177 -0.13 -4.94 0.67
C MET A 177 0.45 -4.28 -0.58
N GLY A 178 -0.35 -3.44 -1.25
CA GLY A 178 0.09 -2.75 -2.46
C GLY A 178 0.17 -3.64 -3.71
N TYR A 179 -0.43 -4.82 -3.67
CA TYR A 179 -0.50 -5.75 -4.81
C TYR A 179 -1.96 -6.00 -5.18
N SER A 180 -2.27 -5.89 -6.48
CA SER A 180 -3.64 -5.97 -7.01
C SER A 180 -4.15 -7.39 -7.22
N GLY A 181 -3.26 -8.37 -7.32
CA GLY A 181 -3.62 -9.75 -7.68
C GLY A 181 -3.80 -9.99 -9.19
N ARG A 182 -3.24 -9.11 -10.05
CA ARG A 182 -3.32 -9.27 -11.51
C ARG A 182 -2.35 -10.32 -12.06
N ASP A 183 -1.22 -10.52 -11.40
CA ASP A 183 -0.21 -11.44 -11.91
C ASP A 183 -0.57 -12.89 -11.62
N LYS A 184 -1.04 -13.56 -12.68
CA LYS A 184 -1.43 -14.95 -12.67
C LYS A 184 -0.35 -15.89 -12.13
N SER A 185 0.92 -15.65 -12.45
CA SER A 185 1.99 -16.55 -12.02
C SER A 185 2.16 -16.57 -10.50
N ILE A 186 1.88 -15.45 -9.83
CA ILE A 186 1.90 -15.34 -8.37
C ILE A 186 0.59 -15.85 -7.79
N MET A 187 -0.55 -15.48 -8.37
CA MET A 187 -1.86 -15.95 -7.91
C MET A 187 -1.99 -17.47 -7.99
N ASP A 188 -1.46 -18.10 -9.04
CA ASP A 188 -1.40 -19.56 -9.18
C ASP A 188 -0.61 -20.20 -8.01
N VAL A 189 0.53 -19.62 -7.60
CA VAL A 189 1.31 -20.09 -6.45
C VAL A 189 0.51 -19.98 -5.14
N LEU A 190 -0.26 -18.90 -4.96
CA LEU A 190 -1.10 -18.73 -3.78
C LEU A 190 -2.26 -19.74 -3.78
N HIS A 191 -2.93 -19.94 -4.92
CA HIS A 191 -4.01 -20.92 -5.07
C HIS A 191 -3.55 -22.35 -4.87
N GLU A 192 -2.40 -22.75 -5.42
CA GLU A 192 -1.83 -24.08 -5.19
C GLU A 192 -1.43 -24.26 -3.72
N SER A 193 -0.86 -23.22 -3.10
CA SER A 193 -0.55 -23.23 -1.67
C SER A 193 -1.81 -23.43 -0.83
N ILE A 194 -2.97 -22.87 -1.21
CA ILE A 194 -4.24 -23.05 -0.48
C ILE A 194 -4.64 -24.53 -0.37
N LYS A 195 -4.28 -25.39 -1.33
CA LYS A 195 -4.63 -26.82 -1.30
C LYS A 195 -3.82 -27.62 -0.27
N LYS A 196 -2.67 -27.10 0.17
CA LYS A 196 -1.82 -27.74 1.18
C LYS A 196 -2.41 -27.52 2.57
N ALA A 197 -2.49 -28.56 3.39
CA ALA A 197 -3.06 -28.48 4.73
C ALA A 197 -2.24 -27.59 5.70
N SER A 198 -0.91 -27.55 5.54
CA SER A 198 -0.01 -26.84 6.46
C SER A 198 0.20 -25.37 6.14
N SER A 199 -0.23 -24.88 4.98
CA SER A 199 0.12 -23.52 4.54
C SER A 199 -0.77 -22.44 5.14
N PHE A 200 -0.25 -21.21 5.19
CA PHE A 200 -0.88 -20.04 5.81
C PHE A 200 -1.18 -20.26 7.30
N SER A 201 -0.23 -20.86 8.03
CA SER A 201 -0.36 -21.20 9.45
C SER A 201 -0.76 -20.02 10.34
N ASN A 202 -0.33 -18.80 9.98
CA ASN A 202 -0.68 -17.56 10.67
C ASN A 202 -1.67 -16.68 9.88
N GLY A 203 -2.39 -17.27 8.92
CA GLY A 203 -3.43 -16.60 8.13
C GLY A 203 -2.95 -15.88 6.86
N LEU A 204 -3.91 -15.47 6.04
CA LEU A 204 -3.75 -14.72 4.80
C LEU A 204 -4.48 -13.38 4.91
N PHE A 205 -3.75 -12.27 4.99
CA PHE A 205 -4.33 -10.94 5.13
C PHE A 205 -4.06 -10.12 3.87
N TRP A 206 -5.12 -9.74 3.18
CA TRP A 206 -5.04 -8.95 1.94
C TRP A 206 -5.49 -7.52 2.19
N PHE A 207 -4.55 -6.58 2.11
CA PHE A 207 -4.79 -5.18 2.39
C PHE A 207 -5.21 -4.44 1.11
N ILE A 208 -6.37 -3.78 1.15
CA ILE A 208 -6.91 -2.96 0.06
C ILE A 208 -7.10 -1.52 0.50
N ARG A 209 -7.07 -0.58 -0.44
CA ARG A 209 -7.37 0.82 -0.12
C ARG A 209 -8.84 0.97 0.25
N SER A 210 -9.15 1.76 1.28
CA SER A 210 -10.53 2.00 1.68
C SER A 210 -11.33 2.54 0.50
N GLY A 211 -12.48 1.93 0.27
CA GLY A 211 -13.36 2.25 -0.85
C GLY A 211 -13.00 1.65 -2.21
N SER A 212 -11.92 0.89 -2.32
CA SER A 212 -11.65 0.06 -3.50
C SER A 212 -12.31 -1.31 -3.35
N GLN A 213 -12.54 -1.98 -4.48
CA GLN A 213 -12.99 -3.36 -4.51
C GLN A 213 -11.81 -4.26 -4.91
N PRO A 214 -11.60 -5.39 -4.23
CA PRO A 214 -10.61 -6.38 -4.63
C PRO A 214 -11.03 -7.00 -5.98
N LEU A 215 -10.04 -7.39 -6.80
CA LEU A 215 -10.33 -8.09 -8.05
C LEU A 215 -11.04 -9.43 -7.79
N PRO A 216 -11.87 -9.93 -8.74
CA PRO A 216 -12.56 -11.21 -8.59
C PRO A 216 -11.62 -12.38 -8.25
N GLU A 217 -10.40 -12.35 -8.78
CA GLU A 217 -9.36 -13.35 -8.47
C GLU A 217 -8.99 -13.32 -6.98
N VAL A 218 -8.78 -12.15 -6.40
CA VAL A 218 -8.46 -11.98 -4.97
C VAL A 218 -9.63 -12.42 -4.10
N GLN A 219 -10.86 -12.07 -4.49
CA GLN A 219 -12.07 -12.55 -3.79
C GLN A 219 -12.13 -14.09 -3.80
N SER A 220 -11.88 -14.69 -4.96
CA SER A 220 -11.87 -16.15 -5.14
C SER A 220 -10.78 -16.82 -4.30
N LEU A 221 -9.59 -16.23 -4.22
CA LEU A 221 -8.49 -16.68 -3.37
C LEU A 221 -8.89 -16.70 -1.89
N ILE A 222 -9.46 -15.61 -1.38
CA ILE A 222 -9.86 -15.50 0.03
C ILE A 222 -10.99 -16.48 0.36
N ILE A 223 -11.98 -16.63 -0.52
CA ILE A 223 -13.06 -17.61 -0.36
C ILE A 223 -12.48 -19.03 -0.34
N ALA A 224 -11.59 -19.37 -1.28
CA ALA A 224 -10.95 -20.67 -1.34
C ALA A 224 -10.11 -20.96 -0.08
N ALA A 225 -9.39 -19.97 0.45
CA ALA A 225 -8.63 -20.09 1.69
C ALA A 225 -9.54 -20.41 2.87
N LYS A 226 -10.63 -19.65 3.06
CA LYS A 226 -11.64 -19.90 4.10
C LYS A 226 -12.26 -21.30 3.99
N ALA A 227 -12.61 -21.72 2.77
CA ALA A 227 -13.18 -23.04 2.50
C ALA A 227 -12.20 -24.19 2.83
N ASN A 228 -10.89 -23.95 2.75
CA ASN A 228 -9.84 -24.89 3.16
C ASN A 228 -9.42 -24.72 4.63
N GLY A 229 -10.25 -24.08 5.46
CA GLY A 229 -10.04 -23.97 6.90
C GLY A 229 -8.96 -22.97 7.33
N LYS A 230 -8.56 -22.05 6.44
CA LYS A 230 -7.51 -21.05 6.72
C LYS A 230 -8.14 -19.74 7.19
N GLN A 231 -7.50 -19.09 8.15
CA GLN A 231 -7.81 -17.70 8.45
C GLN A 231 -7.41 -16.86 7.23
N ALA A 232 -8.36 -16.16 6.63
CA ALA A 232 -8.07 -15.29 5.50
C ALA A 232 -8.99 -14.07 5.55
N GLU A 233 -8.48 -12.85 5.44
CA GLU A 233 -9.32 -11.65 5.51
C GLU A 233 -8.86 -10.58 4.53
N ILE A 234 -9.83 -9.81 4.05
CA ILE A 234 -9.59 -8.58 3.30
C ILE A 234 -9.68 -7.42 4.28
N ILE A 235 -8.61 -6.63 4.39
CA ILE A 235 -8.49 -5.54 5.35
C ILE A 235 -8.42 -4.22 4.60
N GLU A 236 -9.31 -3.29 4.91
CA GLU A 236 -9.25 -1.93 4.38
C GLU A 236 -8.21 -1.08 5.12
N ILE A 237 -7.40 -0.35 4.35
CA ILE A 237 -6.40 0.60 4.84
C ILE A 237 -6.53 1.93 4.10
N GLU A 238 -6.19 3.04 4.76
CA GLU A 238 -6.21 4.35 4.11
C GLU A 238 -5.00 4.50 3.15
N THR A 239 -3.81 4.21 3.64
CA THR A 239 -2.55 4.23 2.89
C THR A 239 -1.59 3.15 3.38
N PHE A 240 -0.57 2.85 2.58
CA PHE A 240 0.54 1.98 2.99
C PHE A 240 1.21 2.47 4.29
N ASP A 241 1.46 3.78 4.39
CA ASP A 241 2.13 4.38 5.55
C ASP A 241 1.30 4.31 6.82
N THR A 242 -0.01 4.61 6.73
CA THR A 242 -0.93 4.53 7.89
C THR A 242 -1.10 3.09 8.35
N ALA A 243 -1.23 2.14 7.42
CA ALA A 243 -1.34 0.72 7.75
C ALA A 243 -0.14 0.21 8.54
N TRP A 244 1.09 0.52 8.10
CA TRP A 244 2.29 0.15 8.84
C TRP A 244 2.39 0.89 10.18
N GLY A 245 2.00 2.16 10.23
CA GLY A 245 1.90 2.92 11.48
C GLY A 245 0.95 2.30 12.51
N ASP A 246 -0.14 1.67 12.07
CA ASP A 246 -1.04 0.93 12.96
C ASP A 246 -0.52 -0.46 13.31
N ILE A 247 0.10 -1.17 12.36
CA ILE A 247 0.68 -2.50 12.58
C ILE A 247 1.77 -2.45 13.65
N ILE A 248 2.66 -1.45 13.61
CA ILE A 248 3.77 -1.36 14.59
C ILE A 248 3.28 -1.15 16.02
N LYS A 249 2.10 -0.52 16.22
CA LYS A 249 1.50 -0.33 17.55
C LYS A 249 1.12 -1.65 18.23
N GLY A 250 0.97 -2.73 17.46
CA GLY A 250 0.69 -4.07 17.99
C GLY A 250 1.90 -4.82 18.55
N PHE A 251 3.12 -4.25 18.49
CA PHE A 251 4.33 -4.87 19.01
C PHE A 251 4.77 -4.20 20.32
N ASP A 252 4.65 -4.93 21.44
CA ASP A 252 4.98 -4.41 22.77
C ASP A 252 6.49 -4.36 23.06
N ASN A 253 7.30 -5.02 22.24
CA ASN A 253 8.74 -5.22 22.46
C ASN A 253 9.63 -4.37 21.54
N ILE A 254 9.08 -3.37 20.86
CA ILE A 254 9.87 -2.37 20.12
C ILE A 254 10.40 -1.32 21.09
N SER A 255 11.70 -1.05 21.03
CA SER A 255 12.34 -0.06 21.90
C SER A 255 11.82 1.36 21.63
N GLN A 256 11.83 2.19 22.68
CA GLN A 256 11.45 3.60 22.55
C GLN A 256 12.37 4.34 21.56
N ASP A 257 13.67 4.06 21.57
CA ASP A 257 14.64 4.64 20.63
C ASP A 257 14.28 4.33 19.16
N ASP A 258 13.85 3.09 18.88
CA ASP A 258 13.44 2.71 17.53
C ASP A 258 12.15 3.44 17.11
N LEU A 259 11.18 3.59 18.01
CA LEU A 259 9.95 4.36 17.75
C LEU A 259 10.24 5.85 17.54
N GLU A 260 11.12 6.43 18.36
CA GLU A 260 11.53 7.83 18.22
C GLU A 260 12.26 8.07 16.89
N SER A 261 13.08 7.12 16.42
CA SER A 261 13.77 7.21 15.13
C SER A 261 12.81 7.33 13.93
N LEU A 262 11.62 6.73 14.02
CA LEU A 262 10.57 6.85 13.02
C LEU A 262 9.98 8.28 13.00
N ASN A 263 9.88 8.91 14.17
CA ASN A 263 9.31 10.25 14.36
C ASN A 263 10.30 11.39 14.06
N GLN A 264 11.61 11.14 14.09
CA GLN A 264 12.67 12.14 13.81
C GLN A 264 12.51 12.85 12.45
N HIS A 265 11.88 12.19 11.47
CA HIS A 265 11.61 12.78 10.14
C HIS A 265 10.19 13.33 9.99
N TYR A 266 9.27 12.98 10.89
CA TYR A 266 7.89 13.48 10.89
C TYR A 266 7.83 14.87 11.52
N HIS A 267 8.63 15.10 12.57
CA HIS A 267 8.78 16.41 13.20
C HIS A 267 9.79 17.30 12.47
N ARG A 268 9.56 17.59 11.20
CA ARG A 268 10.15 18.81 10.63
C ARG A 268 9.25 19.98 10.98
N ILE A 269 9.21 20.34 12.27
CA ILE A 269 8.71 21.65 12.69
C ILE A 269 9.73 22.66 12.16
N ASN A 270 9.58 23.06 10.91
CA ASN A 270 10.21 24.28 10.46
C ASN A 270 9.45 25.39 11.19
N HIS A 271 10.10 26.05 12.14
CA HIS A 271 9.69 27.38 12.56
C HIS A 271 9.80 28.28 11.34
N GLN A 272 8.78 28.26 10.49
CA GLN A 272 8.64 29.22 9.43
C GLN A 272 8.19 30.50 10.12
N PRO A 273 9.06 31.53 10.23
CA PRO A 273 8.64 32.77 10.84
C PRO A 273 7.41 33.27 10.08
N LEU A 274 6.38 33.69 10.80
CA LEU A 274 5.24 34.34 10.18
C LEU A 274 5.77 35.54 9.38
N PRO A 275 5.42 35.70 8.11
CA PRO A 275 5.83 36.87 7.36
C PRO A 275 5.26 38.13 8.02
N ASP A 276 6.02 39.21 8.00
CA ASP A 276 5.53 40.50 8.49
C ASP A 276 4.27 40.93 7.73
N VAL A 277 3.38 41.64 8.43
CA VAL A 277 2.14 42.16 7.84
C VAL A 277 2.46 43.03 6.62
N GLY A 278 2.03 42.57 5.45
CA GLY A 278 2.19 43.31 4.21
C GLY A 278 1.51 44.68 4.29
N LYS A 279 2.16 45.73 3.75
CA LYS A 279 1.65 47.12 3.76
C LYS A 279 1.30 47.66 2.37
N LYS A 280 1.57 46.89 1.30
CA LYS A 280 1.37 47.32 -0.11
C LYS A 280 0.33 46.44 -0.79
N TYR A 281 -0.55 47.07 -1.57
CA TYR A 281 -1.59 46.37 -2.32
C TYR A 281 -1.05 45.76 -3.63
N PRO A 282 -1.57 44.58 -4.05
CA PRO A 282 -2.63 43.83 -3.37
C PRO A 282 -2.11 43.04 -2.16
N LEU A 283 -2.85 43.11 -1.05
CA LEU A 283 -2.53 42.34 0.15
C LEU A 283 -2.93 40.88 -0.05
N LEU A 284 -1.97 39.96 0.13
CA LEU A 284 -2.21 38.53 0.14
C LEU A 284 -2.56 38.10 1.57
N ARG A 285 -3.78 37.57 1.75
CA ARG A 285 -4.20 36.93 3.01
C ARG A 285 -3.77 35.46 2.95
N LEU A 286 -2.88 35.06 3.85
CA LEU A 286 -2.53 33.65 4.03
C LEU A 286 -3.61 32.97 4.90
N ASN A 287 -4.00 31.74 4.55
CA ASN A 287 -5.01 30.96 5.28
C ASN A 287 -4.40 30.16 6.46
N ALA A 288 -3.20 30.52 6.92
CA ALA A 288 -2.56 29.84 8.04
C ALA A 288 -3.15 30.38 9.36
N ILE A 289 -3.72 29.48 10.16
CA ILE A 289 -4.25 29.78 11.50
C ILE A 289 -3.32 29.11 12.52
N PRO A 290 -2.82 29.84 13.55
CA PRO A 290 -2.02 29.24 14.59
C PRO A 290 -2.89 28.28 15.43
N ILE A 291 -2.43 27.04 15.58
CA ILE A 291 -2.97 26.10 16.56
C ILE A 291 -2.28 26.40 17.89
N LEU A 292 -3.01 26.98 18.84
CA LEU A 292 -2.46 27.35 20.15
C LEU A 292 -2.43 26.16 21.11
N GLU A 293 -3.45 25.30 21.03
CA GLU A 293 -3.61 24.11 21.83
C GLU A 293 -4.25 23.01 20.98
N TYR A 294 -3.81 21.77 21.14
CA TYR A 294 -4.48 20.62 20.54
C TYR A 294 -5.65 20.19 21.44
N PRO A 295 -6.77 19.76 20.86
CA PRO A 295 -7.86 19.21 21.65
C PRO A 295 -7.40 17.92 22.34
N ALA A 296 -7.59 17.84 23.65
CA ALA A 296 -7.30 16.63 24.44
C ALA A 296 -8.41 15.57 24.35
N THR A 297 -9.60 15.96 23.86
CA THR A 297 -10.74 15.07 23.73
C THR A 297 -11.50 15.30 22.43
N ALA A 298 -12.07 14.22 21.90
CA ALA A 298 -13.04 14.25 20.81
C ALA A 298 -14.38 13.69 21.31
N ARG A 299 -15.46 13.95 20.57
CA ARG A 299 -16.75 13.29 20.82
C ARG A 299 -16.64 11.82 20.43
N LEU A 300 -17.09 10.92 21.30
CA LEU A 300 -17.31 9.50 21.00
C LEU A 300 -18.81 9.26 20.86
N TYR A 301 -19.23 8.77 19.71
CA TYR A 301 -20.57 8.27 19.47
C TYR A 301 -20.54 6.74 19.48
N LYS A 302 -21.11 6.13 20.52
CA LYS A 302 -21.06 4.67 20.72
C LYS A 302 -22.08 3.98 19.84
N CYS A 303 -21.64 3.54 18.67
CA CYS A 303 -22.50 2.81 17.74
C CYS A 303 -21.74 1.70 17.01
N ASN A 304 -22.50 0.75 16.47
CA ASN A 304 -21.95 -0.20 15.51
C ASN A 304 -22.02 0.40 14.09
N ALA A 305 -21.18 1.40 13.85
CA ALA A 305 -21.02 1.97 12.51
C ALA A 305 -20.16 1.06 11.63
N GLY A 306 -20.33 1.20 10.32
CA GLY A 306 -19.53 0.54 9.29
C GLY A 306 -18.05 0.97 9.31
N ASN A 307 -17.39 0.94 8.16
CA ASN A 307 -15.99 1.32 8.06
C ASN A 307 -15.81 2.86 8.06
N THR A 308 -14.57 3.35 8.07
CA THR A 308 -14.27 4.78 8.02
C THR A 308 -14.81 5.46 6.75
N LYS A 309 -14.95 4.72 5.64
CA LYS A 309 -15.56 5.24 4.43
C LYS A 309 -17.06 5.48 4.61
N ASP A 310 -17.79 4.55 5.21
CA ASP A 310 -19.22 4.70 5.49
C ASP A 310 -19.47 5.97 6.35
N VAL A 311 -18.63 6.19 7.36
CA VAL A 311 -18.67 7.40 8.20
C VAL A 311 -18.44 8.66 7.34
N LYS A 312 -17.40 8.69 6.49
CA LYS A 312 -17.11 9.82 5.58
C LYS A 312 -18.25 10.05 4.56
N ASP A 313 -18.85 8.98 4.04
CA ASP A 313 -19.96 9.03 3.09
C ASP A 313 -21.23 9.59 3.76
N HIS A 314 -21.51 9.23 5.01
CA HIS A 314 -22.61 9.80 5.80
C HIS A 314 -22.42 11.30 6.05
N ILE A 315 -21.21 11.75 6.41
CA ILE A 315 -20.89 13.18 6.58
C ILE A 315 -21.11 13.92 5.25
N THR A 316 -20.63 13.36 4.14
CA THR A 316 -20.77 13.98 2.83
C THR A 316 -22.24 14.07 2.38
N LYS A 317 -23.04 13.04 2.67
CA LYS A 317 -24.49 13.00 2.35
C LYS A 317 -25.30 13.98 3.20
N SER A 318 -24.99 14.09 4.48
CA SER A 318 -25.71 14.95 5.43
C SER A 318 -25.35 16.42 5.31
N LYS A 319 -24.22 16.74 4.63
CA LYS A 319 -23.73 18.12 4.41
C LYS A 319 -23.49 18.90 5.71
N THR A 320 -23.19 18.18 6.78
CA THR A 320 -22.85 18.73 8.10
C THR A 320 -21.37 19.08 8.18
N GLU A 321 -21.02 20.09 8.99
CA GLU A 321 -19.64 20.53 9.17
C GLU A 321 -18.96 19.78 10.34
N ILE A 322 -18.89 18.46 10.22
CA ILE A 322 -18.23 17.59 11.21
C ILE A 322 -17.05 16.84 10.61
N LEU A 323 -16.06 16.56 11.45
CA LEU A 323 -14.93 15.69 11.14
C LEU A 323 -15.00 14.46 12.04
N ALA A 324 -15.22 13.27 11.48
CA ALA A 324 -15.28 12.05 12.27
C ALA A 324 -14.64 10.84 11.57
N ILE A 325 -14.15 9.89 12.38
CA ILE A 325 -13.53 8.64 11.96
C ILE A 325 -14.12 7.45 12.74
N ARG A 326 -13.99 6.25 12.20
CA ARG A 326 -14.35 5.02 12.91
C ARG A 326 -13.18 4.57 13.80
N LYS A 327 -13.46 4.29 15.07
CA LYS A 327 -12.55 3.60 16.04
C LYS A 327 -13.29 2.43 16.64
N LEU A 328 -12.64 1.40 17.20
CA LEU A 328 -13.33 0.23 17.76
C LEU A 328 -14.55 0.58 18.65
N ALA A 329 -14.39 1.57 19.54
CA ALA A 329 -15.41 2.02 20.48
C ALA A 329 -16.63 2.72 19.85
N GLY A 330 -16.56 3.17 18.59
CA GLY A 330 -17.64 3.92 17.95
C GLY A 330 -17.16 4.84 16.84
N ILE A 331 -17.86 5.96 16.64
CA ILE A 331 -17.42 7.06 15.78
C ILE A 331 -16.80 8.14 16.67
N VAL A 332 -15.59 8.60 16.34
CA VAL A 332 -14.88 9.64 17.08
C VAL A 332 -14.69 10.87 16.21
N GLY A 333 -15.00 12.08 16.73
CA GLY A 333 -14.83 13.28 15.92
C GLY A 333 -15.07 14.64 16.61
N PHE A 334 -15.06 15.69 15.79
CA PHE A 334 -15.23 17.10 16.15
C PHE A 334 -16.34 17.75 15.35
N GLY A 335 -17.12 18.63 15.99
CA GLY A 335 -18.23 19.35 15.40
C GLY A 335 -19.38 19.56 16.39
N PRO A 336 -20.45 20.27 15.99
CA PRO A 336 -21.62 20.51 16.84
C PRO A 336 -22.37 19.21 17.18
N ASP A 337 -22.88 19.10 18.40
CA ASP A 337 -23.64 17.92 18.84
C ASP A 337 -24.94 17.71 18.02
N SER A 338 -25.55 18.80 17.52
CA SER A 338 -26.68 18.73 16.59
C SER A 338 -26.30 18.02 15.29
N ASP A 339 -25.13 18.36 14.76
CA ASP A 339 -24.67 17.89 13.47
C ASP A 339 -24.27 16.41 13.55
N PHE A 340 -23.58 16.00 14.62
CA PHE A 340 -23.32 14.58 14.89
C PHE A 340 -24.60 13.76 14.93
N LYS A 341 -25.63 14.28 15.61
CA LYS A 341 -26.93 13.61 15.70
C LYS A 341 -27.60 13.50 14.34
N ASP A 342 -27.61 14.58 13.57
CA ASP A 342 -28.24 14.60 12.25
C ASP A 342 -27.52 13.69 11.24
N THR A 343 -26.18 13.64 11.29
CA THR A 343 -25.36 12.78 10.42
C THR A 343 -25.53 11.29 10.73
N PHE A 344 -25.56 10.92 12.02
CA PHE A 344 -25.47 9.53 12.45
C PHE A 344 -26.75 8.96 13.07
N LYS A 345 -27.87 9.67 12.97
CA LYS A 345 -29.21 9.22 13.45
C LYS A 345 -29.60 7.81 12.99
N ASP A 346 -29.13 7.39 11.82
CA ASP A 346 -29.45 6.09 11.23
C ASP A 346 -28.73 4.93 11.95
N TYR A 347 -27.73 5.21 12.79
CA TYR A 347 -26.94 4.23 13.53
C TYR A 347 -27.47 3.90 14.94
N GLY A 348 -28.57 4.50 15.40
CA GLY A 348 -29.23 4.17 16.66
C GLY A 348 -29.22 5.28 17.72
N ASP A 349 -29.37 4.88 18.99
CA ASP A 349 -29.52 5.81 20.11
C ASP A 349 -28.24 6.61 20.38
N TYR A 350 -28.43 7.91 20.62
CA TYR A 350 -27.37 8.90 20.76
C TYR A 350 -26.71 8.85 22.14
N ASP A 351 -25.89 7.82 22.38
CA ASP A 351 -24.98 7.78 23.54
C ASP A 351 -23.64 8.43 23.17
N THR A 352 -23.46 9.67 23.64
CA THR A 352 -22.22 10.43 23.46
C THR A 352 -21.37 10.39 24.71
N ASP A 353 -20.08 10.12 24.50
CA ASP A 353 -19.05 10.16 25.52
C ASP A 353 -17.86 11.00 25.03
N LEU A 354 -16.81 11.11 25.83
CA LEU A 354 -15.55 11.74 25.43
C LEU A 354 -14.50 10.67 25.13
N PHE A 355 -13.91 10.76 23.95
CA PHE A 355 -12.72 10.00 23.58
C PHE A 355 -11.49 10.82 23.99
N GLN A 356 -10.63 10.25 24.85
CA GLN A 356 -9.34 10.86 25.18
C GLN A 356 -8.38 10.69 24.01
N ILE A 357 -7.85 11.80 23.50
CA ILE A 357 -6.87 11.79 22.41
C ILE A 357 -5.50 11.61 23.03
N THR A 358 -4.81 10.53 22.66
CA THR A 358 -3.46 10.26 23.14
C THR A 358 -2.42 10.68 22.10
N GLU A 359 -1.14 10.79 22.49
CA GLU A 359 -0.04 11.03 21.52
C GLU A 359 0.07 9.96 20.42
N LYS A 360 -0.65 8.83 20.55
CA LYS A 360 -0.68 7.71 19.59
C LYS A 360 -1.87 7.77 18.62
N ASP A 361 -2.83 8.66 18.85
CA ASP A 361 -4.02 8.91 17.99
C ASP A 361 -3.77 10.06 17.03
#